data_AF-A0A7J4U842-F1
#
_entry.id   AF-A0A7J4U842-F1
#
_cell.length_a   1.000
_cell.length_b   1.000
_cell.length_c   1.000
_cell.angle_alpha   90.00
_cell.angle_beta   90.00
_cell.angle_gamma   90.00
#
_symmetry.space_group_name_H-M   'P 1'
#
loop_
_entity.id
_entity.type
_entity.pdbx_description
1 polymer ?
#
loop_
_entity_poly.entity_id
_entity_poly.type
_entity_poly.pdbx_seq_one_letter_code
_entity_poly.pdbx_strand_id
1 'polypeptide(L)' 'MKLVIDANIIISALIATEGKTIELIYNDSIKLFAPEYLFEETKKHEGEIAIKARKN' A
#
# COMPACT_ATOMS: atom_id res chain seq x y z
N MET A 1 7.06 -12.39 10.81
CA MET A 1 5.61 -12.40 11.14
C MET A 1 4.80 -12.52 9.85
N LYS A 2 3.56 -13.05 9.88
CA LYS A 2 2.67 -13.04 8.70
C LYS A 2 1.59 -11.98 8.90
N LEU A 3 1.40 -11.10 7.94
CA LEU A 3 0.42 -10.01 8.01
C LEU A 3 -0.48 -10.05 6.77
N VAL A 4 -1.79 -10.00 6.98
CA VAL A 4 -2.75 -9.75 5.90
C VAL A 4 -3.00 -8.26 5.84
N ILE A 5 -2.76 -7.63 4.69
CA ILE A 5 -2.86 -6.19 4.50
C ILE A 5 -4.15 -5.82 3.77
N ASP A 6 -4.77 -4.74 4.24
CA ASP A 6 -5.92 -4.10 3.62
C ASP A 6 -5.48 -3.19 2.47
N ALA A 7 -6.39 -2.97 1.50
CA ALA A 7 -6.14 -2.09 0.35
C ALA A 7 -5.78 -0.68 0.79
N ASN A 8 -6.42 -0.15 1.83
CA ASN A 8 -6.13 1.18 2.34
C ASN A 8 -4.70 1.34 2.83
N ILE A 9 -4.11 0.28 3.41
CA ILE A 9 -2.73 0.31 3.92
C ILE A 9 -1.74 0.42 2.77
N ILE A 10 -1.94 -0.35 1.70
CA ILE A 10 -1.13 -0.26 0.48
C ILE A 10 -1.33 1.09 -0.21
N ILE A 11 -2.57 1.53 -0.37
CA ILE A 11 -2.89 2.83 -0.99
C ILE A 11 -2.25 3.98 -0.21
N SER A 12 -2.34 3.98 1.12
CA SER A 12 -1.68 4.98 1.96
C SER A 12 -0.16 4.96 1.79
N ALA A 13 0.47 3.80 1.68
CA ALA A 13 1.90 3.68 1.46
C ALA A 13 2.36 4.07 0.05
N LEU A 14 1.49 3.93 -0.95
CA LEU A 14 1.72 4.42 -2.30
C LEU A 14 1.59 5.94 -2.39
N ILE A 15 0.78 6.54 -1.52
CA ILE A 15 0.52 7.99 -1.46
C ILE A 15 1.53 8.74 -0.58
N ALA A 16 1.93 8.14 0.55
CA ALA A 16 2.85 8.74 1.51
C ALA A 16 4.16 7.94 1.50
N THR A 17 5.24 8.60 1.09
CA THR A 17 6.59 8.01 0.98
C THR A 17 7.33 7.94 2.31
N GLU A 18 6.74 8.43 3.40
CA GLU A 18 7.30 8.44 4.75
C GLU A 18 6.32 7.91 5.81
N GLY A 19 6.87 7.40 6.91
CA GLY A 19 6.11 6.95 8.09
C GLY A 19 6.07 5.43 8.32
N LYS A 20 5.50 5.04 9.46
CA LYS A 20 5.54 3.65 9.97
C LYS A 20 4.94 2.62 9.01
N THR A 21 3.96 3.02 8.19
CA THR A 21 3.31 2.12 7.23
C THR A 21 4.29 1.69 6.13
N ILE A 22 5.11 2.63 5.64
CA ILE A 22 6.10 2.33 4.61
C ILE A 22 7.23 1.48 5.18
N GLU A 23 7.68 1.79 6.40
CA GLU A 23 8.67 0.99 7.13
C GLU A 23 8.20 -0.45 7.33
N LEU A 24 6.91 -0.65 7.62
CA LEU A 24 6.31 -1.96 7.76
C LEU A 24 6.30 -2.75 6.44
N ILE A 25 5.98 -2.09 5.33
CA ILE A 25 5.89 -2.73 4.01
C ILE A 25 7.26 -3.16 3.49
N TYR A 26 8.29 -2.34 3.73
CA TYR A 26 9.67 -2.64 3.34
C TYR A 26 10.44 -3.47 4.37
N ASN A 27 9.78 -3.98 5.41
CA ASN A 27 10.43 -4.81 6.41
C ASN A 27 10.51 -6.28 5.97
N ASP A 28 11.72 -6.71 5.59
CA ASP A 28 12.00 -8.08 5.13
C ASP A 28 11.66 -9.20 6.14
N SER A 29 11.51 -8.86 7.43
CA SER A 29 11.10 -9.83 8.47
C SER A 29 9.58 -10.09 8.50
N ILE A 30 8.81 -9.31 7.74
CA ILE A 30 7.36 -9.39 7.64
C ILE A 30 6.98 -9.98 6.28
N LYS A 31 6.25 -11.09 6.32
CA LYS A 31 5.65 -11.68 5.13
C LYS A 31 4.23 -11.14 4.95
N LEU A 32 4.04 -10.38 3.89
CA LEU A 32 2.78 -9.73 3.56
C LEU A 32 1.91 -10.62 2.68
N PHE A 33 0.61 -10.62 2.94
CA PHE A 33 -0.41 -11.33 2.19
C PHE A 33 -1.57 -10.38 1.89
N ALA A 34 -2.16 -10.50 0.72
CA ALA A 34 -3.34 -9.74 0.33
C ALA A 34 -4.25 -10.62 -0.54
N PRO A 35 -5.58 -10.41 -0.49
CA PRO A 35 -6.48 -10.99 -1.47
C PRO A 35 -6.20 -10.39 -2.86
N GLU A 36 -6.49 -11.15 -3.92
CA GLU A 36 -6.30 -10.71 -5.31
C GLU A 36 -7.10 -9.44 -5.63
N TYR A 37 -8.27 -9.29 -5.02
CA TYR A 37 -9.11 -8.09 -5.10
C TYR A 37 -8.36 -6.79 -4.74
N LEU A 38 -7.34 -6.85 -3.88
CA LEU A 38 -6.51 -5.69 -3.55
C LEU A 38 -5.78 -5.17 -4.80
N PHE A 39 -5.30 -6.04 -5.68
CA PHE A 39 -4.69 -5.63 -6.94
C PHE A 39 -5.70 -4.96 -7.88
N GLU A 40 -6.92 -5.50 -7.97
CA GLU A 40 -7.98 -4.92 -8.79
C GLU A 40 -8.36 -3.52 -8.32
N GLU A 41 -8.54 -3.34 -7.01
CA GLU A 41 -8.89 -2.06 -6.41
C GLU A 41 -7.76 -1.03 -6.56
N THR A 42 -6.51 -1.43 -6.32
CA THR A 42 -5.35 -0.55 -6.51
C THR A 42 -5.22 -0.09 -7.96
N LYS A 43 -5.46 -1.01 -8.91
CA LYS A 43 -5.42 -0.71 -10.36
C LYS A 43 -6.57 0.20 -10.78
N LYS A 44 -7.77 -0.01 -10.24
CA LYS A 44 -8.95 0.82 -10.52
C LYS A 44 -8.74 2.29 -10.10
N HIS A 45 -8.02 2.51 -9.00
CA HIS A 45 -7.76 3.85 -8.46
C HIS A 45 -6.36 4.41 -8.76
N GLU A 46 -5.60 3.78 -9.66
CA GLU A 46 -4.21 4.16 -9.98
C GLU A 46 -4.04 5.65 -10.29
N GLY A 47 -4.95 6.23 -11.10
CA GLY A 47 -4.92 7.65 -11.44
C GLY A 47 -5.08 8.57 -10.23
N GLU A 48 -6.00 8.25 -9.32
CA GLU A 48 -6.22 9.02 -8.10
C GLU A 48 -5.02 8.92 -7.15
N ILE A 49 -4.47 7.71 -7.02
CA ILE A 49 -3.27 7.43 -6.22
C ILE A 49 -2.11 8.27 -6.74
N ALA A 50 -1.84 8.25 -8.05
CA ALA A 50 -0.77 9.02 -8.67
C ALA A 50 -0.94 10.54 -8.48
N ILE A 51 -2.16 11.06 -8.56
CA ILE A 51 -2.45 12.47 -8.29
C ILE A 51 -2.16 12.83 -6.83
N LYS A 52 -2.57 11.97 -5.88
CA LYS A 52 -2.35 12.19 -4.44
C LYS A 52 -0.87 12.05 -4.07
N ALA A 53 -0.18 11.06 -4.62
CA ALA A 53 1.25 10.83 -4.38
C ALA A 53 2.14 11.98 -4.85
N ARG A 54 1.72 12.75 -5.87
CA ARG A 54 2.44 13.95 -6.33
C ARG A 54 2.18 15.20 -5.47
N LYS A 55 1.14 15.18 -4.64
CA LYS A 55 0.77 16.31 -3.78
C LYS A 55 1.38 16.22 -2.37
N ASN A 56 1.77 15.02 -1.96
CA ASN A 56 2.63 14.80 -0.80
C ASN A 56 4.10 14.95 -1.21
#